data_AF-A0A7S3F2K4-F1
#
_entry.id   AF-A0A7S3F2K4-F1
#
_cell.length_a   1.000
_cell.length_b   1.000
_cell.length_c   1.000
_cell.angle_alpha   90.00
_cell.angle_beta   90.00
_cell.angle_gamma   90.00
#
_symmetry.space_group_name_H-M   'P 1'
#
loop_
_entity.id
_entity.type
_entity.pdbx_description
1 polymer ?
#
loop_
_entity_poly.entity_id
_entity_poly.type
_entity_poly.pdbx_seq_one_letter_code
_entity_poly.pdbx_strand_id
1 'polypeptide(L)'
;MDLEMSQSERYAESISAFEGNFDELSKRTLEVSQTFFGKLRDYEGQYHEKLNNAGLEVLEKVAASDVESFPEEARTLLGDKDTLLSAISTAHDMRVAKLDAKEDQFRTDEQASLAAAVKQTVADEYMRNRTRILEVWKLVHEVHKKELESDRFDDS
;
A
#
# COMPACT_ATOMS: atom_id res chain seq x y z
N MET A 1 -27.90 -12.02 -28.73
CA MET A 1 -26.49 -11.58 -28.76
C MET A 1 -26.39 -10.10 -28.45
N ASP A 2 -27.22 -9.24 -29.07
CA ASP A 2 -27.20 -7.78 -28.87
C ASP A 2 -27.34 -7.33 -27.41
N LEU A 3 -28.20 -8.00 -26.63
CA LEU A 3 -28.34 -7.69 -25.20
C LEU A 3 -27.05 -7.99 -24.42
N GLU A 4 -26.32 -9.07 -24.74
CA GLU A 4 -25.05 -9.38 -24.07
C GLU A 4 -23.94 -8.40 -24.49
N MET A 5 -23.90 -8.01 -25.77
CA MET A 5 -22.98 -6.97 -26.24
C MET A 5 -23.21 -5.64 -25.51
N SER A 6 -24.47 -5.18 -25.43
CA SER A 6 -24.82 -3.96 -24.70
C SER A 6 -24.45 -4.04 -23.22
N GLN A 7 -24.64 -5.19 -22.56
CA GLN A 7 -24.22 -5.35 -21.18
C GLN A 7 -22.70 -5.30 -21.03
N SER A 8 -21.96 -5.97 -21.91
CA SER A 8 -20.49 -5.94 -21.89
C SER A 8 -19.94 -4.52 -22.04
N GLU A 9 -20.55 -3.70 -22.90
CA GLU A 9 -20.18 -2.29 -23.06
C GLU A 9 -20.42 -1.50 -21.76
N ARG A 10 -21.58 -1.69 -21.13
CA ARG A 10 -21.91 -1.03 -19.85
C ARG A 10 -20.99 -1.45 -18.71
N TYR A 11 -20.57 -2.72 -18.67
CA TYR A 11 -19.59 -3.17 -17.69
C TYR A 11 -18.22 -2.55 -17.94
N ALA A 12 -17.78 -2.42 -19.20
CA ALA A 12 -16.53 -1.73 -19.52
C ALA A 12 -16.54 -0.26 -19.06
N GLU A 13 -17.65 0.46 -19.27
CA GLU A 13 -17.84 1.81 -18.75
C GLU A 13 -17.78 1.86 -17.21
N SER A 14 -18.47 0.92 -16.54
CA SER A 14 -18.47 0.84 -15.08
C SER A 14 -17.09 0.52 -14.50
N ILE A 15 -16.30 -0.33 -15.17
CA ILE A 15 -14.93 -0.66 -14.77
C ILE A 15 -14.03 0.56 -14.95
N SER A 16 -14.15 1.28 -16.06
CA SER A 16 -13.41 2.52 -16.29
C SER A 16 -13.71 3.59 -15.22
N ALA A 17 -14.99 3.75 -14.84
CA ALA A 17 -15.37 4.63 -13.75
C ALA A 17 -14.82 4.16 -12.39
N PHE A 18 -14.81 2.85 -12.13
CA PHE A 18 -14.20 2.28 -10.93
C PHE A 18 -12.69 2.55 -10.88
N GLU A 19 -11.96 2.31 -11.98
CA GLU A 19 -10.53 2.58 -12.10
C GLU A 19 -10.21 4.05 -11.77
N GLY A 20 -10.95 4.99 -12.35
CA GLY A 20 -10.77 6.42 -12.09
C GLY A 20 -11.04 6.78 -10.62
N ASN A 21 -12.13 6.28 -10.04
CA ASN A 21 -12.48 6.55 -8.64
C ASN A 21 -11.46 5.95 -7.67
N PHE A 22 -10.95 4.74 -7.95
CA PHE A 22 -9.95 4.09 -7.10
C PHE A 22 -8.59 4.80 -7.20
N ASP A 23 -8.19 5.25 -8.39
CA ASP A 23 -6.99 6.07 -8.58
C ASP A 23 -7.07 7.39 -7.79
N GLU A 24 -8.21 8.07 -7.81
CA GLU A 24 -8.42 9.26 -6.96
C GLU A 24 -8.32 8.93 -5.46
N LEU A 25 -8.91 7.81 -5.03
CA LEU A 25 -8.85 7.38 -3.63
C LEU A 25 -7.41 7.06 -3.21
N SER A 26 -6.66 6.34 -4.04
CA SER A 26 -5.25 6.02 -3.84
C SER A 26 -4.42 7.30 -3.70
N LYS A 27 -4.61 8.29 -4.59
CA LYS A 27 -3.93 9.60 -4.51
C LYS A 27 -4.19 10.30 -3.18
N ARG A 28 -5.45 10.39 -2.75
CA ARG A 28 -5.81 10.98 -1.45
C ARG A 28 -5.18 10.23 -0.28
N THR A 29 -5.14 8.91 -0.34
CA THR A 29 -4.49 8.07 0.68
C THR A 29 -2.98 8.36 0.75
N LEU A 30 -2.31 8.50 -0.39
CA LEU A 30 -0.89 8.86 -0.46
C LEU A 30 -0.63 10.27 0.10
N GLU A 31 -1.47 11.25 -0.20
CA GLU A 31 -1.37 12.62 0.35
C GLU A 31 -1.50 12.64 1.88
N VAL A 32 -2.47 11.89 2.42
CA VAL A 32 -2.66 11.75 3.87
C VAL A 32 -1.46 11.05 4.50
N SER A 33 -0.94 10.00 3.85
CA SER A 33 0.24 9.26 4.31
C SER A 33 1.48 10.15 4.35
N GLN A 34 1.76 10.92 3.29
CA GLN A 34 2.86 11.90 3.27
C GLN A 34 2.76 12.91 4.41
N THR A 35 1.54 13.42 4.66
CA THR A 35 1.29 14.33 5.78
C THR A 35 1.56 13.66 7.13
N PHE A 36 1.17 12.40 7.29
CA PHE A 36 1.40 11.62 8.50
C PHE A 36 2.89 11.36 8.75
N PHE A 37 3.64 10.89 7.76
CA PHE A 37 5.09 10.67 7.87
C PHE A 37 5.87 11.98 8.06
N GLY A 38 5.41 13.08 7.46
CA GLY A 38 5.93 14.42 7.75
C GLY A 38 5.85 14.76 9.24
N LYS A 39 4.67 14.58 9.85
CA LYS A 39 4.48 14.79 11.30
C LYS A 39 5.35 13.86 12.15
N LEU A 40 5.55 12.60 11.73
CA LEU A 40 6.43 11.67 12.44
C LEU A 40 7.89 12.15 12.40
N ARG A 41 8.37 12.66 11.27
CA ARG A 41 9.71 13.26 11.17
C ARG A 41 9.85 14.49 12.07
N ASP A 42 8.82 15.34 12.16
CA ASP A 42 8.81 16.48 13.08
C ASP A 42 8.90 16.05 14.56
N TYR A 43 8.16 15.00 14.95
CA TYR A 43 8.23 14.45 16.31
C TYR A 43 9.58 13.80 16.61
N GLU A 44 10.16 13.11 15.63
CA GLU A 44 11.50 12.53 15.75
C GLU A 44 12.57 13.63 15.88
N GLY A 45 12.44 14.74 15.16
CA GLY A 45 13.29 15.92 15.34
C GLY A 45 13.19 16.51 16.75
N GLN A 46 11.98 16.70 17.26
CA GLN A 46 11.76 17.17 18.65
C GLN A 46 12.32 16.19 19.69
N TYR A 47 12.21 14.88 19.42
CA TYR A 47 12.78 13.85 20.29
C TYR A 47 14.30 13.92 20.29
N HIS A 48 14.93 14.08 19.11
CA HIS A 48 16.37 14.25 18.98
C HIS A 48 16.89 15.46 19.76
N GLU A 49 16.23 16.62 19.65
CA GLU A 49 16.59 17.82 20.42
C GLU A 49 16.50 17.59 21.94
N LYS A 50 15.41 16.98 22.41
CA LYS A 50 15.24 16.66 23.84
C LYS A 50 16.30 15.66 24.32
N LEU A 51 16.63 14.67 23.50
CA LEU A 51 17.63 13.67 23.82
C LEU A 51 19.04 14.27 23.86
N ASN A 52 19.38 15.20 22.95
CA ASN A 52 20.63 15.95 23.02
C ASN A 52 20.74 16.75 24.32
N ASN A 53 19.69 17.50 24.68
CA ASN A 53 19.69 18.28 25.92
C ASN A 53 19.85 17.40 27.17
N ALA A 54 19.12 16.28 27.22
CA ALA A 54 19.25 15.32 28.31
C ALA A 54 20.65 14.67 28.36
N GLY A 55 21.23 14.36 27.20
CA GLY A 55 22.58 13.81 27.11
C GLY A 55 23.64 14.78 27.65
N LEU A 56 23.52 16.07 27.34
CA LEU A 56 24.38 17.12 27.90
C LEU A 56 24.21 17.27 29.41
N GLU A 57 22.98 17.24 29.91
CA GLU A 57 22.71 17.30 31.36
C GLU A 57 23.32 16.10 32.11
N VAL A 58 23.30 14.91 31.51
CA VAL A 58 23.96 13.72 32.07
C VAL A 58 25.47 13.88 32.06
N LEU A 59 26.06 14.39 30.97
CA LEU A 59 27.51 14.69 30.90
C LEU A 59 27.96 15.65 32.00
N GLU A 60 27.20 16.71 32.25
CA GLU A 60 27.50 17.66 33.33
C GLU A 60 27.48 17.01 34.72
N LYS A 61 26.48 16.15 34.99
CA LYS A 61 26.38 15.41 36.26
C LYS A 61 27.49 14.37 36.42
N VAL A 62 27.87 13.71 35.34
CA VAL A 62 28.97 12.73 35.31
C VAL A 62 30.30 13.43 35.54
N ALA A 63 30.54 14.60 34.93
CA ALA A 63 31.74 15.39 35.18
C ALA A 63 31.86 15.87 36.64
N ALA A 64 30.74 16.03 37.35
CA ALA A 64 30.71 16.35 38.78
C ALA A 64 30.84 15.11 39.70
N SER A 65 30.81 13.89 39.15
CA SER A 65 30.80 12.63 39.88
C SER A 65 32.06 11.81 39.59
N ASP A 66 32.35 10.79 40.42
CA ASP A 66 33.50 9.91 40.19
C ASP A 66 33.18 8.86 39.11
N VAL A 67 33.64 9.14 37.89
CA VAL A 67 33.30 8.40 36.66
C VAL A 67 33.90 6.98 36.66
N GLU A 68 34.90 6.70 37.51
CA GLU A 68 35.58 5.39 37.56
C GLU A 68 34.67 4.23 38.00
N SER A 69 33.56 4.54 38.67
CA SER A 69 32.60 3.53 39.15
C SER A 69 31.67 2.98 38.06
N PHE A 70 31.62 3.61 36.87
CA PHE A 70 30.74 3.17 35.79
C PHE A 70 31.28 1.94 35.03
N PRO A 71 30.40 1.16 34.38
CA PRO A 71 30.79 0.16 33.39
C PRO A 71 31.65 0.77 32.26
N GLU A 72 32.50 -0.03 31.63
CA GLU A 72 33.44 0.43 30.60
C GLU A 72 32.72 1.08 29.41
N GLU A 73 31.63 0.48 28.92
CA GLU A 73 30.88 1.04 27.80
C GLU A 73 30.25 2.40 28.14
N ALA A 74 29.78 2.55 29.38
CA ALA A 74 29.22 3.81 29.86
C ALA A 74 30.30 4.89 30.02
N ARG A 75 31.51 4.52 30.45
CA ARG A 75 32.66 5.43 30.51
C ARG A 75 33.10 5.90 29.14
N THR A 76 33.14 5.01 28.15
CA THR A 76 33.50 5.39 26.77
C THR A 76 32.46 6.34 26.19
N LEU A 77 31.17 6.09 26.42
CA LEU A 77 30.09 6.93 25.88
C LEU A 77 29.98 8.28 26.61
N LEU A 78 30.13 8.30 27.93
CA LEU A 78 29.94 9.50 28.77
C LEU A 78 31.24 10.24 29.09
N GLY A 79 32.40 9.65 28.77
CA GLY A 79 33.72 10.26 28.97
C GLY A 79 34.08 11.28 27.91
N ASP A 80 33.39 11.29 26.77
CA ASP A 80 33.59 12.24 25.69
C ASP A 80 32.24 12.75 25.14
N LYS A 81 32.10 14.08 25.13
CA LYS A 81 30.93 14.76 24.62
C LYS A 81 30.71 14.47 23.14
N ASP A 82 31.78 14.46 22.35
CA ASP A 82 31.66 14.29 20.90
C ASP A 82 31.20 12.86 20.57
N THR A 83 31.70 11.86 21.31
CA THR A 83 31.25 10.47 21.22
C THR A 83 29.75 10.31 21.54
N LEU A 84 29.26 10.91 22.64
CA LEU A 84 27.83 10.84 23.00
C LEU A 84 26.95 11.50 21.92
N LEU A 85 27.30 12.72 21.50
CA LEU A 85 26.52 13.46 20.52
C LEU A 85 26.52 12.74 19.16
N SER A 86 27.67 12.20 18.74
CA SER A 86 27.77 11.41 17.51
C SER A 86 26.89 10.16 17.56
N ALA A 87 26.83 9.46 18.71
CA ALA A 87 25.95 8.31 18.89
C ALA A 87 24.46 8.70 18.81
N ILE A 88 24.08 9.83 19.43
CA ILE A 88 22.69 10.33 19.39
C ILE A 88 22.29 10.74 17.95
N SER A 89 23.17 11.43 17.22
CA SER A 89 22.94 11.79 15.81
C SER A 89 22.82 10.56 14.93
N THR A 90 23.71 9.57 15.09
CA THR A 90 23.63 8.30 14.34
C THR A 90 22.31 7.59 14.61
N ALA A 91 21.87 7.53 15.88
CA ALA A 91 20.61 6.90 16.24
C ALA A 91 19.39 7.65 15.65
N HIS A 92 19.46 8.99 15.55
CA HIS A 92 18.45 9.80 14.89
C HIS A 92 18.39 9.50 13.39
N ASP A 93 19.52 9.53 12.69
CA ASP A 93 19.60 9.22 11.25
C ASP A 93 19.04 7.82 10.95
N MET A 94 19.35 6.83 11.80
CA MET A 94 18.78 5.48 11.69
C MET A 94 17.26 5.44 11.88
N ARG A 95 16.69 6.26 12.78
CA ARG A 95 15.23 6.33 12.99
C ARG A 95 14.54 7.02 11.82
N VAL A 96 15.10 8.12 11.32
CA VAL A 96 14.60 8.82 10.14
C VAL A 96 14.63 7.91 8.91
N ALA A 97 15.75 7.22 8.66
CA ALA A 97 15.85 6.27 7.56
C ALA A 97 14.80 5.13 7.62
N LYS A 98 14.46 4.67 8.84
CA LYS A 98 13.38 3.69 9.03
C LYS A 98 12.00 4.27 8.71
N LEU A 99 11.75 5.54 9.03
CA LEU A 99 10.50 6.22 8.69
C LEU A 99 10.37 6.34 7.16
N ASP A 100 11.42 6.80 6.48
CA ASP A 100 11.41 6.97 5.03
C ASP A 100 11.22 5.63 4.31
N ALA A 101 11.92 4.58 4.74
CA ALA A 101 11.73 3.23 4.19
C ALA A 101 10.30 2.71 4.38
N LYS A 102 9.65 3.07 5.50
CA LYS A 102 8.25 2.70 5.76
C LYS A 102 7.27 3.49 4.91
N GLU A 103 7.53 4.78 4.68
CA GLU A 103 6.75 5.61 3.77
C GLU A 103 6.82 5.09 2.33
N ASP A 104 8.01 4.74 1.87
CA ASP A 104 8.22 4.18 0.52
C ASP A 104 7.57 2.79 0.36
N GLN A 105 7.66 1.95 1.40
CA GLN A 105 6.96 0.66 1.42
C GLN A 105 5.45 0.87 1.29
N PHE A 106 4.88 1.76 2.11
CA PHE A 106 3.44 2.07 2.07
C PHE A 106 3.01 2.56 0.68
N ARG A 107 3.78 3.47 0.07
CA ARG A 107 3.50 3.99 -1.27
C ARG A 107 3.48 2.88 -2.32
N THR A 108 4.46 1.98 -2.24
CA THR A 108 4.57 0.83 -3.16
C THR A 108 3.40 -0.13 -2.98
N ASP A 109 3.06 -0.45 -1.74
CA ASP A 109 1.96 -1.36 -1.40
C ASP A 109 0.60 -0.81 -1.87
N GLU A 110 0.35 0.49 -1.69
CA GLU A 110 -0.88 1.15 -2.14
C GLU A 110 -1.02 1.12 -3.69
N GLN A 111 0.07 1.43 -4.41
CA GLN A 111 0.08 1.35 -5.88
C GLN A 111 -0.13 -0.08 -6.37
N ALA A 112 0.48 -1.06 -5.71
CA ALA A 112 0.29 -2.48 -6.03
C ALA A 112 -1.16 -2.92 -5.76
N SER A 113 -1.78 -2.44 -4.68
CA SER A 113 -3.17 -2.72 -4.33
C SER A 113 -4.14 -2.20 -5.40
N LEU A 114 -3.97 -0.96 -5.87
CA LEU A 114 -4.74 -0.39 -6.99
C LEU A 114 -4.61 -1.26 -8.24
N ALA A 115 -3.37 -1.56 -8.65
CA ALA A 115 -3.12 -2.35 -9.86
C ALA A 115 -3.73 -3.77 -9.76
N ALA A 116 -3.66 -4.39 -8.59
CA ALA A 116 -4.24 -5.71 -8.34
C ALA A 116 -5.78 -5.67 -8.40
N ALA A 117 -6.42 -4.70 -7.75
CA ALA A 117 -7.87 -4.56 -7.72
C ALA A 117 -8.46 -4.33 -9.12
N VAL A 118 -7.84 -3.44 -9.90
CA VAL A 118 -8.24 -3.17 -11.29
C VAL A 118 -8.09 -4.41 -12.16
N LYS A 119 -6.91 -5.04 -12.12
CA LYS A 119 -6.64 -6.25 -12.90
C LYS A 119 -7.61 -7.38 -12.58
N GLN A 120 -7.93 -7.58 -11.31
CA GLN A 120 -8.88 -8.59 -10.86
C GLN A 120 -10.28 -8.30 -11.42
N THR A 121 -10.74 -7.06 -11.33
CA THR A 121 -12.06 -6.64 -11.82
C THR A 121 -12.21 -6.88 -13.33
N VAL A 122 -11.18 -6.52 -14.10
CA VAL A 122 -11.16 -6.76 -15.56
C VAL A 122 -11.16 -8.27 -15.88
N ALA A 123 -10.39 -9.07 -15.15
CA ALA A 123 -10.34 -10.51 -15.34
C ALA A 123 -11.69 -11.18 -15.02
N ASP A 124 -12.36 -10.73 -13.97
CA ASP A 124 -13.67 -11.24 -13.56
C ASP A 124 -14.74 -10.93 -14.61
N GLU A 125 -14.77 -9.72 -15.16
CA GLU A 125 -15.71 -9.38 -16.23
C GLU A 125 -15.42 -10.17 -17.52
N TYR A 126 -14.14 -10.35 -17.87
CA TYR A 126 -13.77 -11.19 -19.00
C TYR A 126 -14.29 -12.63 -18.85
N MET A 127 -14.12 -13.22 -17.67
CA MET A 127 -14.59 -14.58 -17.37
C MET A 127 -16.13 -14.66 -17.36
N ARG A 128 -16.79 -13.65 -16.79
CA ARG A 128 -18.27 -13.53 -16.78
C ARG A 128 -18.81 -13.48 -18.21
N ASN A 129 -18.31 -12.56 -19.05
CA ASN A 129 -18.74 -12.40 -20.43
C ASN A 129 -18.54 -13.70 -21.23
N ARG A 130 -17.34 -14.32 -21.13
CA ARG A 130 -17.05 -15.57 -21.83
C ARG A 130 -17.99 -16.71 -21.41
N THR A 131 -18.25 -16.84 -20.11
CA THR A 131 -19.19 -17.85 -19.58
C THR A 131 -20.60 -17.60 -20.14
N ARG A 132 -21.03 -16.34 -20.16
CA ARG A 132 -22.36 -15.97 -20.63
C ARG A 132 -22.56 -16.19 -22.12
N ILE A 133 -21.56 -15.89 -22.95
CA ILE A 133 -21.58 -16.19 -24.39
C ILE A 133 -21.71 -17.71 -24.62
N LEU A 134 -20.97 -18.53 -23.88
CA LEU A 134 -21.05 -19.99 -23.99
C LEU A 134 -22.43 -20.53 -23.61
N GLU A 135 -23.06 -19.97 -22.57
CA GLU A 135 -24.43 -20.32 -22.18
C GLU A 135 -25.43 -19.97 -23.28
N VAL A 136 -25.37 -18.74 -23.82
CA VAL A 136 -26.25 -18.29 -24.92
C VAL A 136 -26.07 -19.20 -26.14
N TRP A 137 -24.82 -19.51 -26.51
CA TRP A 137 -24.53 -20.37 -27.65
C TRP A 137 -25.10 -21.78 -27.47
N LYS A 138 -24.95 -22.39 -26.29
CA LYS A 138 -25.54 -23.69 -25.97
C LYS A 138 -27.06 -23.67 -26.08
N LEU A 139 -27.70 -22.65 -25.51
CA LEU A 139 -29.16 -22.50 -25.56
C LEU A 139 -29.66 -22.38 -27.00
N VAL A 140 -29.00 -21.56 -27.83
CA VAL A 140 -29.34 -21.41 -29.25
C VAL A 140 -29.21 -22.74 -30.00
N HIS A 141 -28.15 -23.51 -29.73
CA HIS A 141 -27.95 -24.82 -30.36
C HIS A 141 -29.02 -25.84 -29.94
N GLU A 142 -29.36 -25.90 -28.65
CA GLU A 142 -30.41 -26.78 -28.12
C GLU A 142 -31.80 -26.45 -28.70
N VAL A 143 -32.13 -25.16 -28.84
CA VAL A 143 -33.39 -24.72 -29.45
C VAL A 143 -33.43 -25.12 -30.93
N HIS A 144 -32.41 -24.78 -31.71
CA HIS A 144 -32.33 -25.15 -33.13
C HIS A 144 -32.44 -26.66 -33.34
N LYS A 145 -31.78 -27.46 -32.49
CA LYS A 145 -31.85 -28.92 -32.57
C LYS A 145 -33.28 -29.42 -32.37
N LYS A 146 -34.00 -28.89 -31.38
CA LYS A 146 -35.40 -29.27 -31.11
C LYS A 146 -36.34 -28.85 -32.24
N GLU A 147 -36.15 -27.68 -32.84
CA GLU A 147 -36.93 -27.23 -33.98
C GLU A 147 -36.74 -28.15 -35.19
N LEU A 148 -35.48 -28.51 -35.51
CA LEU A 148 -35.18 -29.47 -36.58
C LEU A 148 -35.74 -30.88 -36.33
N GLU A 149 -35.78 -31.31 -35.07
CA GLU A 149 -36.40 -32.60 -34.70
C GLU A 149 -37.93 -32.52 -34.82
N SER A 150 -38.55 -31.40 -34.45
CA SER A 150 -40.01 -31.16 -34.56
C SER A 150 -40.49 -31.14 -36.02
N ASP A 151 -39.82 -30.40 -36.90
CA ASP A 151 -40.20 -30.30 -38.32
C ASP A 151 -40.12 -31.66 -39.05
N ARG A 152 -39.27 -32.56 -38.57
CA ARG A 152 -39.09 -33.90 -39.14
C ARG A 152 -40.26 -34.85 -38.82
N PHE A 153 -41.09 -34.54 -37.83
CA PHE A 153 -42.28 -35.33 -37.47
C PHE A 153 -43.57 -34.82 -38.15
N ASP A 154 -43.61 -33.58 -38.63
CA ASP A 154 -44.78 -33.01 -39.33
C ASP A 154 -44.83 -33.37 -40.84
N ASP A 155 -43.73 -33.88 -41.42
CA ASP A 155 -43.61 -34.26 -42.84
C ASP A 155 -43.79 -35.79 -43.11
N SER A 156 -44.26 -36.57 -42.13
CA SER A 156 -44.51 -38.04 -42.23
C SER A 156 -45.98 -38.41 -42.02
#